data_AF-A0A8C1M0N6-F1
#
_entry.id   AF-A0A8C1M0N6-F1
#
_cell.length_a   1.000
_cell.length_b   1.000
_cell.length_c   1.000
_cell.angle_alpha   90.00
_cell.angle_beta   90.00
_cell.angle_gamma   90.00
#
_symmetry.space_group_name_H-M   'P 1'
#
loop_
_entity.id
_entity.type
_entity.pdbx_description
1 polymer ?
#
loop_
_entity_poly.entity_id
_entity_poly.type
_entity_poly.pdbx_seq_one_letter_code
_entity_poly.pdbx_strand_id
1 'polypeptide(L)'
;MACIYGNIMKIDTTGASQATANQDRLNIIGVEASKKLAKTDLARMEKYKSMITKVGSEKQMDPAVIAAIISRQSRAGAALEDGWGDHGYAFGLMQVDRRYHTPVGAWDSEQHIAQATEILISFIKEIKAKFPMWSQEQCFKGGISAYNAGVSTVSSYENIDARTTGKDYSNDVVARAQWFKSKGY
;
A
#
# COMPACT_ATOMS: atom_id res chain seq x y z
N MET A 1 -1.86 -11.82 15.63
CA MET A 1 -0.38 -11.95 15.59
C MET A 1 0.20 -10.60 15.17
N ALA A 2 1.35 -10.17 15.70
CA ALA A 2 1.91 -8.84 15.38
C ALA A 2 2.67 -8.85 14.04
N CYS A 3 2.67 -7.72 13.31
CA CYS A 3 3.45 -7.57 12.09
C CYS A 3 4.95 -7.71 12.38
N ILE A 4 5.66 -8.58 11.65
CA ILE A 4 7.10 -8.81 11.88
C ILE A 4 8.01 -7.93 11.03
N TYR A 5 7.44 -7.14 10.12
CA TYR A 5 8.20 -6.30 9.18
C TYR A 5 8.48 -4.90 9.71
N GLY A 6 7.85 -4.52 10.82
CA GLY A 6 7.99 -3.21 11.49
C GLY A 6 6.65 -2.71 12.00
N ASN A 7 6.68 -1.65 12.81
CA ASN A 7 5.46 -1.04 13.32
C ASN A 7 5.07 0.18 12.47
N ILE A 8 3.96 0.08 11.74
CA ILE A 8 3.46 1.15 10.85
C ILE A 8 3.19 2.48 11.60
N MET A 9 2.88 2.42 12.89
CA MET A 9 2.64 3.59 13.73
C MET A 9 3.93 4.34 14.10
N LYS A 10 5.10 3.73 13.89
CA LYS A 10 6.42 4.33 14.14
C LYS A 10 7.09 4.88 12.88
N ILE A 11 6.48 4.69 11.71
CA ILE A 11 7.01 5.16 10.43
C ILE A 11 6.61 6.63 10.24
N ASP A 12 7.59 7.52 10.01
CA ASP A 12 7.30 8.90 9.64
C ASP A 12 6.62 8.98 8.27
N THR A 13 5.79 10.00 8.07
CA THR A 13 5.14 10.22 6.79
C THR A 13 4.77 11.69 6.59
N THR A 14 4.96 12.16 5.36
CA THR A 14 4.45 13.47 4.92
C THR A 14 3.02 13.37 4.36
N GLY A 15 2.49 12.17 4.11
CA GLY A 15 1.19 11.90 3.52
C GLY A 15 1.09 12.22 2.02
N ALA A 16 -0.13 12.50 1.54
CA ALA A 16 -0.42 12.68 0.13
C ALA A 16 0.11 14.01 -0.44
N SER A 17 0.68 13.96 -1.64
CA SER A 17 0.95 15.14 -2.47
C SER A 17 -0.36 15.79 -2.95
N GLN A 18 -0.24 16.98 -3.54
CA GLN A 18 -1.37 17.62 -4.22
C GLN A 18 -1.94 16.77 -5.36
N ALA A 19 -1.09 16.07 -6.12
CA ALA A 19 -1.53 15.23 -7.24
C ALA A 19 -2.47 14.11 -6.76
N THR A 20 -2.13 13.47 -5.63
CA THR A 20 -2.96 12.42 -5.03
C THR A 20 -4.20 13.00 -4.35
N ALA A 21 -4.07 14.13 -3.64
CA ALA A 21 -5.20 14.82 -3.00
C ALA A 21 -6.29 15.26 -3.99
N ASN A 22 -5.89 15.60 -5.22
CA ASN A 22 -6.80 16.01 -6.30
C ASN A 22 -7.76 14.90 -6.75
N GLN A 23 -7.47 13.61 -6.46
CA GLN A 23 -8.37 12.50 -6.78
C GLN A 23 -9.75 12.68 -6.13
N ASP A 24 -9.79 13.24 -4.93
CA ASP A 24 -11.02 13.57 -4.19
C ASP A 24 -11.29 15.09 -4.17
N ARG A 25 -10.62 15.87 -5.06
CA ARG A 25 -10.72 17.34 -5.15
C ARG A 25 -10.47 18.03 -3.80
N LEU A 26 -9.47 17.56 -3.06
CA LEU A 26 -9.16 18.09 -1.73
C LEU A 26 -8.29 19.35 -1.84
N ASN A 27 -8.65 20.38 -1.08
CA ASN A 27 -7.85 21.61 -0.91
C ASN A 27 -6.79 21.49 0.21
N ILE A 28 -6.56 20.27 0.69
CA ILE A 28 -5.57 19.94 1.72
C ILE A 28 -4.61 18.90 1.17
N ILE A 29 -3.36 18.93 1.63
CA ILE A 29 -2.33 17.94 1.32
C ILE A 29 -1.81 17.28 2.60
N GLY A 30 -0.89 16.35 2.41
CA GLY A 30 -0.17 15.65 3.45
C GLY A 30 -1.02 14.64 4.20
N VAL A 31 -0.68 14.41 5.46
CA VAL A 31 -1.27 13.34 6.29
C VAL A 31 -2.80 13.48 6.40
N GLU A 32 -3.33 14.69 6.54
CA GLU A 32 -4.77 14.92 6.63
C GLU A 32 -5.51 14.59 5.32
N ALA A 33 -4.89 14.85 4.17
CA ALA A 33 -5.43 14.43 2.88
C ALA A 33 -5.47 12.90 2.76
N SER A 34 -4.39 12.20 3.13
CA SER A 34 -4.35 10.73 3.16
C SER A 34 -5.44 10.13 4.06
N LYS A 35 -5.62 10.67 5.28
CA LYS A 35 -6.69 10.25 6.19
C LYS A 35 -8.07 10.44 5.57
N LYS A 36 -8.30 11.55 4.86
CA LYS A 36 -9.58 11.83 4.20
C LYS A 36 -9.83 10.88 3.03
N LEU A 37 -8.81 10.60 2.21
CA LEU A 37 -8.88 9.60 1.13
C LEU A 37 -9.20 8.20 1.68
N ALA A 38 -8.50 7.76 2.72
CA ALA A 38 -8.79 6.50 3.41
C ALA A 38 -10.21 6.46 4.00
N LYS A 39 -10.67 7.57 4.57
CA LYS A 39 -12.04 7.71 5.09
C LYS A 39 -13.09 7.58 3.99
N THR A 40 -12.87 8.17 2.82
CA THR A 40 -13.76 8.02 1.66
C THR A 40 -13.89 6.55 1.25
N ASP A 41 -12.81 5.78 1.37
CA ASP A 41 -12.77 4.38 0.95
C ASP A 41 -13.29 3.40 2.01
N LEU A 42 -13.42 3.82 3.27
CA LEU A 42 -13.74 2.93 4.41
C LEU A 42 -14.99 2.08 4.19
N ALA A 43 -16.10 2.69 3.74
CA ALA A 43 -17.36 1.97 3.57
C ALA A 43 -17.25 0.81 2.57
N ARG A 44 -16.45 0.97 1.50
CA ARG A 44 -16.15 -0.11 0.55
C ARG A 44 -15.15 -1.10 1.13
N MET A 45 -14.15 -0.61 1.87
CA MET A 45 -13.13 -1.44 2.50
C MET A 45 -13.71 -2.46 3.49
N GLU A 46 -14.79 -2.11 4.21
CA GLU A 46 -15.42 -3.02 5.18
C GLU A 46 -15.89 -4.35 4.55
N LYS A 47 -16.22 -4.38 3.25
CA LYS A 47 -16.53 -5.64 2.52
C LYS A 47 -15.38 -6.65 2.58
N TYR A 48 -14.14 -6.16 2.63
CA TYR A 48 -12.92 -6.96 2.52
C TYR A 48 -12.21 -7.15 3.86
N LYS A 49 -12.71 -6.57 4.95
CA LYS A 49 -12.00 -6.52 6.24
C LYS A 49 -11.63 -7.89 6.78
N SER A 50 -12.57 -8.84 6.80
CA SER A 50 -12.31 -10.20 7.31
C SER A 50 -11.19 -10.89 6.52
N MET A 51 -11.21 -10.75 5.20
CA MET A 51 -10.22 -11.31 4.29
C MET A 51 -8.85 -10.63 4.46
N ILE A 52 -8.82 -9.31 4.56
CA ILE A 52 -7.59 -8.52 4.82
C ILE A 52 -6.97 -8.93 6.16
N THR A 53 -7.78 -9.03 7.23
CA THR A 53 -7.31 -9.45 8.55
C THR A 53 -6.77 -10.88 8.54
N LYS A 54 -7.44 -11.80 7.85
CA LYS A 54 -7.01 -13.19 7.71
C LYS A 54 -5.65 -13.26 7.00
N VAL A 55 -5.53 -12.67 5.81
CA VAL A 55 -4.26 -12.65 5.05
C VAL A 55 -3.16 -11.96 5.85
N GLY A 56 -3.44 -10.82 6.49
CA GLY A 56 -2.47 -10.13 7.34
C GLY A 56 -1.94 -11.04 8.46
N SER A 57 -2.82 -11.79 9.13
CA SER A 57 -2.41 -12.75 10.15
C SER A 57 -1.54 -13.88 9.58
N GLU A 58 -1.95 -14.49 8.47
CA GLU A 58 -1.23 -15.60 7.83
C GLU A 58 0.15 -15.18 7.29
N LYS A 59 0.25 -13.96 6.76
CA LYS A 59 1.48 -13.40 6.21
C LYS A 59 2.31 -12.60 7.22
N GLN A 60 1.87 -12.53 8.48
CA GLN A 60 2.48 -11.72 9.53
C GLN A 60 2.68 -10.24 9.11
N MET A 61 1.71 -9.73 8.35
CA MET A 61 1.63 -8.36 7.84
C MET A 61 0.56 -7.59 8.59
N ASP A 62 0.76 -6.28 8.80
CA ASP A 62 -0.26 -5.43 9.40
C ASP A 62 -1.46 -5.30 8.44
N PRO A 63 -2.69 -5.73 8.81
CA PRO A 63 -3.83 -5.63 7.92
C PRO A 63 -4.18 -4.18 7.53
N ALA A 64 -3.81 -3.20 8.36
CA ALA A 64 -3.97 -1.79 8.01
C ALA A 64 -3.07 -1.36 6.84
N VAL A 65 -1.91 -1.98 6.65
CA VAL A 65 -1.04 -1.73 5.48
C VAL A 65 -1.67 -2.31 4.22
N ILE A 66 -2.22 -3.53 4.30
CA ILE A 66 -2.95 -4.16 3.19
C ILE A 66 -4.14 -3.27 2.79
N ALA A 67 -4.97 -2.84 3.75
CA ALA A 67 -6.09 -1.94 3.50
C ALA A 67 -5.64 -0.59 2.88
N ALA A 68 -4.53 -0.03 3.36
CA ALA A 68 -3.99 1.21 2.81
C ALA A 68 -3.52 1.08 1.36
N ILE A 69 -2.86 -0.03 1.03
CA ILE A 69 -2.46 -0.33 -0.36
C ILE A 69 -3.71 -0.52 -1.23
N ILE A 70 -4.72 -1.26 -0.78
CA ILE A 70 -5.99 -1.40 -1.52
C ILE A 70 -6.65 -0.02 -1.76
N SER A 71 -6.68 0.84 -0.73
CA SER A 71 -7.21 2.19 -0.85
C SER A 71 -6.41 3.02 -1.85
N ARG A 72 -5.06 2.94 -1.83
CA ARG A 72 -4.21 3.67 -2.77
C ARG A 72 -4.33 3.16 -4.21
N GLN A 73 -4.39 1.86 -4.39
CA GLN A 73 -4.29 1.20 -5.69
C GLN A 73 -5.61 1.18 -6.45
N SER A 74 -6.72 0.94 -5.76
CA SER A 74 -8.01 0.68 -6.44
C SER A 74 -9.19 1.44 -5.85
N ARG A 75 -8.97 2.28 -4.83
CA ARG A 75 -10.04 2.93 -4.05
C ARG A 75 -11.05 1.90 -3.51
N ALA A 76 -10.52 0.77 -3.04
CA ALA A 76 -11.28 -0.43 -2.65
C ALA A 76 -12.17 -0.98 -3.78
N GLY A 77 -11.60 -1.11 -4.98
CA GLY A 77 -12.26 -1.60 -6.18
C GLY A 77 -13.04 -0.56 -6.99
N ALA A 78 -13.31 0.63 -6.45
CA ALA A 78 -14.12 1.64 -7.15
C ALA A 78 -13.45 2.26 -8.38
N ALA A 79 -12.13 2.15 -8.51
CA ALA A 79 -11.38 2.62 -9.67
C ALA A 79 -11.12 1.54 -10.73
N LEU A 80 -11.69 0.33 -10.57
CA LEU A 80 -11.43 -0.82 -11.45
C LEU A 80 -12.57 -1.05 -12.44
N GLU A 81 -12.23 -1.60 -13.60
CA GLU A 81 -13.14 -2.12 -14.61
C GLU A 81 -12.93 -3.64 -14.73
N ASP A 82 -13.92 -4.43 -14.31
CA ASP A 82 -13.83 -5.91 -14.23
C ASP A 82 -12.55 -6.43 -13.53
N GLY A 83 -12.11 -5.70 -12.49
CA GLY A 83 -10.92 -6.02 -11.72
C GLY A 83 -9.62 -5.52 -12.32
N TRP A 84 -9.64 -4.84 -13.47
CA TRP A 84 -8.47 -4.29 -14.12
C TRP A 84 -8.36 -2.78 -13.92
N GLY A 85 -7.11 -2.32 -13.78
CA GLY A 85 -6.72 -0.92 -13.82
C GLY A 85 -5.43 -0.76 -14.64
N ASP A 86 -4.86 0.44 -14.63
CA ASP A 86 -3.67 0.81 -15.43
C ASP A 86 -3.73 0.30 -16.88
N HIS A 87 -4.79 0.66 -17.62
CA HIS A 87 -4.96 0.26 -19.03
C HIS A 87 -4.92 -1.26 -19.26
N GLY A 88 -5.34 -2.05 -18.26
CA GLY A 88 -5.35 -3.52 -18.34
C GLY A 88 -4.05 -4.21 -17.95
N TYR A 89 -3.07 -3.47 -17.40
CA TYR A 89 -1.82 -4.03 -16.89
C TYR A 89 -1.91 -4.45 -15.42
N ALA A 90 -2.74 -3.81 -14.62
CA ALA A 90 -2.80 -4.05 -13.19
C ALA A 90 -4.10 -4.75 -12.78
N PHE A 91 -3.99 -5.84 -12.00
CA PHE A 91 -5.10 -6.70 -11.64
C PHE A 91 -5.46 -6.63 -10.15
N GLY A 92 -6.76 -6.58 -9.87
CA GLY A 92 -7.38 -6.75 -8.56
C GLY A 92 -7.16 -5.64 -7.56
N LEU A 93 -7.66 -5.84 -6.34
CA LEU A 93 -7.74 -4.82 -5.28
C LEU A 93 -6.38 -4.13 -4.98
N MET A 94 -5.30 -4.90 -5.01
CA MET A 94 -3.93 -4.42 -4.79
C MET A 94 -3.12 -4.16 -6.07
N GLN A 95 -3.73 -4.30 -7.26
CA GLN A 95 -3.16 -3.94 -8.55
C GLN A 95 -1.83 -4.65 -8.87
N VAL A 96 -1.85 -5.99 -8.87
CA VAL A 96 -0.71 -6.83 -9.28
C VAL A 96 -0.46 -6.63 -10.78
N ASP A 97 0.76 -6.22 -11.13
CA ASP A 97 1.15 -5.93 -12.51
C ASP A 97 1.44 -7.22 -13.29
N ARG A 98 0.63 -7.48 -14.32
CA ARG A 98 0.71 -8.68 -15.17
C ARG A 98 1.98 -8.78 -16.01
N ARG A 99 2.74 -7.68 -16.12
CA ARG A 99 4.02 -7.64 -16.87
C ARG A 99 5.16 -8.30 -16.08
N TYR A 100 5.02 -8.37 -14.75
CA TYR A 100 6.06 -8.89 -13.84
C TYR A 100 5.60 -10.14 -13.07
N HIS A 101 4.30 -10.31 -12.89
CA HIS A 101 3.72 -11.43 -12.16
C HIS A 101 2.53 -12.01 -12.93
N THR A 102 2.24 -13.29 -12.75
CA THR A 102 0.98 -13.89 -13.23
C THR A 102 -0.08 -13.68 -12.16
N PRO A 103 -1.12 -12.84 -12.38
CA PRO A 103 -2.15 -12.62 -11.36
C PRO A 103 -2.93 -13.91 -11.08
N VAL A 104 -3.30 -14.15 -9.81
CA VAL A 104 -4.04 -15.36 -9.40
C VAL A 104 -5.31 -15.03 -8.63
N GLY A 105 -6.29 -15.94 -8.71
CA GLY A 105 -7.60 -15.77 -8.08
C GLY A 105 -8.50 -14.76 -8.79
N ALA A 106 -9.68 -14.53 -8.22
CA ALA A 106 -10.54 -13.42 -8.64
C ALA A 106 -9.99 -12.08 -8.13
N TRP A 107 -10.31 -10.99 -8.82
CA TRP A 107 -9.74 -9.66 -8.58
C TRP A 107 -9.94 -9.12 -7.15
N ASP A 108 -10.99 -9.59 -6.46
CA ASP A 108 -11.31 -9.26 -5.07
C ASP A 108 -11.24 -10.46 -4.11
N SER A 109 -10.52 -11.52 -4.49
CA SER A 109 -10.39 -12.75 -3.71
C SER A 109 -9.26 -12.73 -2.68
N GLU A 110 -9.35 -13.65 -1.71
CA GLU A 110 -8.32 -13.87 -0.70
C GLU A 110 -6.99 -14.26 -1.33
N GLN A 111 -7.05 -15.11 -2.37
CA GLN A 111 -5.88 -15.55 -3.13
C GLN A 111 -5.14 -14.36 -3.77
N HIS A 112 -5.88 -13.39 -4.32
CA HIS A 112 -5.31 -12.16 -4.87
C HIS A 112 -4.63 -11.31 -3.79
N ILE A 113 -5.31 -11.06 -2.66
CA ILE A 113 -4.75 -10.28 -1.55
C ILE A 113 -3.49 -10.98 -0.98
N ALA A 114 -3.51 -12.31 -0.86
CA ALA A 114 -2.37 -13.10 -0.41
C ALA A 114 -1.17 -12.96 -1.36
N GLN A 115 -1.38 -13.10 -2.68
CA GLN A 115 -0.33 -12.90 -3.68
C GLN A 115 0.28 -11.51 -3.59
N ALA A 116 -0.56 -10.48 -3.61
CA ALA A 116 -0.11 -9.09 -3.56
C ALA A 116 0.67 -8.78 -2.27
N THR A 117 0.25 -9.37 -1.14
CA THR A 117 0.95 -9.25 0.14
C THR A 117 2.30 -9.95 0.12
N GLU A 118 2.43 -11.11 -0.54
CA GLU A 118 3.73 -11.78 -0.72
C GLU A 118 4.70 -10.96 -1.57
N ILE A 119 4.22 -10.30 -2.62
CA ILE A 119 5.01 -9.36 -3.44
C ILE A 119 5.50 -8.18 -2.59
N LEU A 120 4.64 -7.60 -1.75
CA LEU A 120 5.06 -6.57 -0.81
C LEU A 120 6.16 -7.07 0.13
N ILE A 121 6.00 -8.28 0.67
CA ILE A 121 6.98 -8.90 1.57
C ILE A 121 8.33 -9.11 0.87
N SER A 122 8.34 -9.52 -0.41
CA SER A 122 9.59 -9.67 -1.16
C SER A 122 10.30 -8.33 -1.28
N PHE A 123 9.58 -7.25 -1.62
CA PHE A 123 10.17 -5.92 -1.69
C PHE A 123 10.72 -5.41 -0.36
N ILE A 124 10.04 -5.67 0.77
CA ILE A 124 10.56 -5.31 2.10
C ILE A 124 11.89 -6.04 2.37
N LYS A 125 11.97 -7.34 2.02
CA LYS A 125 13.20 -8.14 2.19
C LYS A 125 14.33 -7.64 1.29
N GLU A 126 14.04 -7.33 0.03
CA GLU A 126 15.01 -6.81 -0.92
C GLU A 126 15.54 -5.43 -0.52
N ILE A 127 14.66 -4.54 -0.02
CA ILE A 127 15.08 -3.24 0.51
C ILE A 127 15.98 -3.41 1.73
N LYS A 128 15.64 -4.32 2.65
CA LYS A 128 16.50 -4.63 3.80
C LYS A 128 17.87 -5.15 3.37
N ALA A 129 17.94 -5.98 2.34
CA ALA A 129 19.21 -6.46 1.78
C ALA A 129 20.01 -5.33 1.12
N LYS A 130 19.34 -4.42 0.41
CA LYS A 130 19.95 -3.28 -0.27
C LYS A 130 20.45 -2.19 0.70
N PHE A 131 19.74 -1.98 1.82
CA PHE A 131 20.05 -0.95 2.81
C PHE A 131 20.17 -1.56 4.22
N PRO A 132 21.22 -2.35 4.50
CA PRO A 132 21.35 -3.09 5.76
C PRO A 132 21.49 -2.19 7.00
N MET A 133 21.85 -0.91 6.83
CA MET A 133 21.97 0.08 7.90
C MET A 133 20.66 0.80 8.22
N TRP A 134 19.61 0.63 7.40
CA TRP A 134 18.31 1.20 7.69
C TRP A 134 17.65 0.46 8.84
N SER A 135 16.91 1.21 9.67
CA SER A 135 16.02 0.60 10.67
C SER A 135 14.96 -0.27 9.99
N GLN A 136 14.32 -1.12 10.80
CA GLN A 136 13.24 -1.98 10.33
C GLN A 136 12.08 -1.15 9.75
N GLU A 137 11.69 -0.05 10.42
CA GLU A 137 10.68 0.90 9.97
C GLU A 137 11.04 1.55 8.63
N GLN A 138 12.30 1.96 8.45
CA GLN A 138 12.77 2.53 7.18
C GLN A 138 12.73 1.51 6.04
N CYS A 139 13.16 0.27 6.31
CA CYS A 139 13.07 -0.82 5.34
C CYS A 139 11.62 -1.12 4.96
N PHE A 140 10.71 -1.08 5.94
CA PHE A 140 9.29 -1.30 5.71
C PHE A 140 8.69 -0.21 4.79
N LYS A 141 8.96 1.07 5.09
CA LYS A 141 8.56 2.19 4.22
C LYS A 141 9.15 2.05 2.81
N GLY A 142 10.42 1.64 2.70
CA GLY A 142 11.07 1.40 1.42
C GLY A 142 10.45 0.25 0.63
N GLY A 143 10.03 -0.83 1.30
CA GLY A 143 9.29 -1.92 0.66
C GLY A 143 7.93 -1.47 0.10
N ILE A 144 7.23 -0.59 0.82
CA ILE A 144 5.98 0.03 0.33
C ILE A 144 6.26 0.93 -0.88
N SER A 145 7.32 1.74 -0.88
CA SER A 145 7.73 2.54 -2.05
C SER A 145 8.07 1.64 -3.25
N ALA A 146 8.87 0.60 -3.02
CA ALA A 146 9.27 -0.36 -4.03
C ALA A 146 8.08 -1.16 -4.60
N TYR A 147 6.99 -1.32 -3.86
CA TYR A 147 5.77 -1.93 -4.38
C TYR A 147 5.20 -1.16 -5.59
N ASN A 148 5.38 0.15 -5.64
CA ASN A 148 4.92 0.98 -6.77
C ASN A 148 5.94 1.08 -7.90
N ALA A 149 7.22 1.25 -7.57
CA ALA A 149 8.23 1.66 -8.55
C ALA A 149 9.41 0.67 -8.68
N GLY A 150 9.42 -0.41 -7.91
CA GLY A 150 10.50 -1.39 -7.86
C GLY A 150 11.70 -0.95 -7.01
N VAL A 151 12.45 -1.93 -6.50
CA VAL A 151 13.56 -1.74 -5.54
C VAL A 151 14.68 -0.86 -6.10
N SER A 152 14.93 -0.89 -7.41
CA SER A 152 15.98 -0.09 -8.06
C SER A 152 15.75 1.41 -7.97
N THR A 153 14.50 1.85 -7.78
CA THR A 153 14.13 3.27 -7.71
C THR A 153 14.34 3.89 -6.34
N VAL A 154 14.38 3.08 -5.29
CA VAL A 154 14.70 3.54 -3.93
C VAL A 154 16.21 3.77 -3.81
N SER A 155 16.64 5.01 -3.62
CA SER A 155 18.06 5.38 -3.54
C SER A 155 18.49 5.88 -2.16
N SER A 156 17.64 6.63 -1.46
CA SER A 156 17.86 7.11 -0.09
C SER A 156 16.53 7.17 0.67
N TYR A 157 16.58 7.33 1.99
CA TYR A 157 15.37 7.39 2.81
C TYR A 157 14.62 8.72 2.64
N GLU A 158 15.37 9.82 2.50
CA GLU A 158 14.87 11.18 2.35
C GLU A 158 14.12 11.36 1.02
N ASN A 159 14.56 10.65 -0.03
CA ASN A 159 14.01 10.70 -1.37
C ASN A 159 13.28 9.41 -1.76
N ILE A 160 12.77 8.67 -0.78
CA ILE A 160 12.25 7.30 -0.95
C ILE A 160 11.12 7.20 -1.99
N ASP A 161 10.34 8.28 -2.16
CA ASP A 161 9.22 8.36 -3.09
C ASP A 161 9.52 9.20 -4.33
N ALA A 162 10.74 9.69 -4.54
CA ALA A 162 11.05 10.62 -5.63
C ALA A 162 10.71 10.09 -7.04
N ARG A 163 10.62 8.76 -7.19
CA ARG A 163 10.33 8.04 -8.43
C ARG A 163 9.01 7.27 -8.39
N THR A 164 8.22 7.39 -7.33
CA THR A 164 6.91 6.75 -7.24
C THR A 164 5.82 7.61 -7.87
N THR A 165 4.70 7.00 -8.20
CA THR A 165 3.50 7.69 -8.71
C THR A 165 3.06 8.77 -7.74
N GLY A 166 2.84 9.99 -8.20
CA GLY A 166 2.51 11.13 -7.34
C GLY A 166 3.67 11.64 -6.47
N LYS A 167 4.84 11.00 -6.54
CA LYS A 167 6.02 11.27 -5.71
C LYS A 167 5.74 11.19 -4.19
N ASP A 168 4.81 10.33 -3.80
CA ASP A 168 4.28 10.25 -2.44
C ASP A 168 3.81 8.86 -2.03
N TYR A 169 4.07 7.81 -2.81
CA TYR A 169 3.37 6.54 -2.67
C TYR A 169 3.49 5.94 -1.26
N SER A 170 4.70 5.76 -0.76
CA SER A 170 4.90 5.21 0.58
C SER A 170 4.44 6.15 1.68
N ASN A 171 4.64 7.47 1.52
CA ASN A 171 4.16 8.46 2.48
C ASN A 171 2.63 8.41 2.61
N ASP A 172 1.90 8.50 1.50
CA ASP A 172 0.44 8.41 1.50
C ASP A 172 -0.04 7.07 2.05
N VAL A 173 0.51 5.94 1.60
CA VAL A 173 0.12 4.61 2.09
C VAL A 173 0.35 4.48 3.60
N VAL A 174 1.48 4.95 4.13
CA VAL A 174 1.74 4.93 5.59
C VAL A 174 0.69 5.75 6.33
N ALA A 175 0.37 6.96 5.87
CA ALA A 175 -0.63 7.81 6.52
C ALA A 175 -2.04 7.19 6.47
N ARG A 176 -2.42 6.56 5.35
CA ARG A 176 -3.68 5.80 5.24
C ARG A 176 -3.67 4.59 6.18
N ALA A 177 -2.57 3.87 6.28
CA ALA A 177 -2.45 2.69 7.14
C ALA A 177 -2.57 3.05 8.62
N GLN A 178 -1.90 4.13 9.06
CA GLN A 178 -2.06 4.65 10.42
C GLN A 178 -3.51 5.00 10.74
N TRP A 179 -4.24 5.53 9.75
CA TRP A 179 -5.67 5.79 9.90
C TRP A 179 -6.50 4.51 9.97
N PHE A 180 -6.29 3.54 9.07
CA PHE A 180 -6.99 2.25 9.10
C PHE A 180 -6.73 1.46 10.39
N LYS A 181 -5.52 1.58 10.96
CA LYS A 181 -5.18 1.02 12.28
C LYS A 181 -6.16 1.50 13.35
N SER A 182 -6.49 2.79 13.35
CA SER A 182 -7.48 3.38 14.27
C SER A 182 -8.94 2.92 14.02
N LYS A 183 -9.20 2.20 12.93
CA LYS A 183 -10.51 1.64 12.54
C LYS A 183 -10.59 0.11 12.72
N GLY A 184 -9.61 -0.48 13.39
CA GLY A 184 -9.59 -1.91 13.69
C GLY A 184 -9.14 -2.78 12.54
N TYR A 185 -8.23 -2.27 11.70
CA TYR A 185 -7.44 -3.07 10.78
C TYR A 185 -6.08 -3.42 11.41
#